data_AF-A0A9X2HAR5-F1
#
_entry.id   AF-A0A9X2HAR5-F1
#
_cell.length_a   1.000
_cell.length_b   1.000
_cell.length_c   1.000
_cell.angle_alpha   90.00
_cell.angle_beta   90.00
_cell.angle_gamma   90.00
#
_symmetry.space_group_name_H-M   'P 1'
#
loop_
_entity.id
_entity.type
_entity.pdbx_description
1 polymer ?
#
loop_
_entity_poly.entity_id
_entity_poly.type
_entity_poly.pdbx_seq_one_letter_code
_entity_poly.pdbx_strand_id
1 'polypeptide(L)'
;MAKDNTDNSSNDIADTLERELSDEFGKAVSQAPKSSSNRFDPKGPTPVGLPRRIAGGFLGLRDDLDESAREWRNVSRAIAQQRPLVETLEAERGALLESLAKAAEEALADGKALALLVESTKNGDVSGNLAERFDASLDTLEQLAGVSSALTGNLLSLRSSWEQYFSLVLKGQDLQEGRRPE
;
A
#
# COMPACT_ATOMS: atom_id res chain seq x y z
N MET A 1 -8.80 -34.17 28.06
CA MET A 1 -9.72 -33.02 28.11
C MET A 1 -8.87 -31.77 28.28
N ALA A 2 -8.55 -31.09 27.18
CA ALA A 2 -7.90 -29.79 27.21
C ALA A 2 -8.98 -28.76 26.85
N LYS A 3 -9.19 -27.78 27.74
CA LYS A 3 -10.11 -26.66 27.53
C LYS A 3 -9.34 -25.54 26.86
N ASP A 4 -9.80 -25.17 25.67
CA ASP A 4 -9.38 -23.98 24.94
C ASP A 4 -9.55 -22.73 25.82
N ASN A 5 -8.53 -21.88 25.83
CA ASN A 5 -8.48 -20.66 26.61
C ASN A 5 -8.10 -19.50 25.67
N THR A 6 -8.88 -19.35 24.60
CA THR A 6 -8.58 -18.47 23.46
C THR A 6 -9.52 -17.27 23.35
N ASP A 7 -10.45 -17.10 24.30
CA ASP A 7 -11.53 -16.10 24.18
C ASP A 7 -11.25 -14.77 24.90
N ASN A 8 -10.14 -14.65 25.64
CA ASN A 8 -9.87 -13.44 26.44
C ASN A 8 -9.01 -12.38 25.73
N SER A 9 -8.32 -12.69 24.63
CA SER A 9 -7.39 -11.74 23.99
C SER A 9 -8.07 -10.75 23.03
N SER A 10 -9.30 -11.04 22.57
CA SER A 10 -9.98 -10.19 21.59
C SER A 10 -10.67 -8.97 22.20
N ASN A 11 -11.04 -9.05 23.49
CA ASN A 11 -11.69 -7.93 24.18
C ASN A 11 -10.68 -6.85 24.60
N ASP A 12 -9.45 -7.23 24.97
CA ASP A 12 -8.41 -6.27 25.37
C ASP A 12 -7.97 -5.35 24.22
N ILE A 13 -8.02 -5.84 22.98
CA ILE A 13 -7.67 -5.06 21.77
C ILE A 13 -8.79 -4.09 21.39
N ALA A 14 -10.05 -4.51 21.56
CA ALA A 14 -11.20 -3.64 21.32
C ALA A 14 -11.24 -2.47 22.33
N ASP A 15 -10.99 -2.76 23.60
CA ASP A 15 -10.97 -1.75 24.67
C ASP A 15 -9.78 -0.77 24.54
N THR A 16 -8.64 -1.22 24.00
CA THR A 16 -7.51 -0.32 23.71
C THR A 16 -7.78 0.60 22.52
N LEU A 17 -8.41 0.10 21.46
CA LEU A 17 -8.78 0.91 20.29
C LEU A 17 -9.85 1.95 20.61
N GLU A 18 -10.84 1.61 21.44
CA GLU A 18 -11.90 2.54 21.85
C GLU A 18 -11.38 3.65 22.78
N ARG A 19 -10.37 3.33 23.59
CA ARG A 19 -9.68 4.29 24.44
C ARG A 19 -8.75 5.23 23.65
N GLU A 20 -8.03 4.73 22.63
CA GLU A 20 -7.21 5.59 21.77
C GLU A 20 -8.06 6.54 20.91
N LEU A 21 -9.20 6.08 20.38
CA LEU A 21 -10.10 6.93 19.59
C LEU A 21 -10.79 8.02 20.45
N SER A 22 -11.07 7.75 21.72
CA SER A 22 -11.68 8.72 22.63
C SER A 22 -10.71 9.83 23.06
N ASP A 23 -9.42 9.51 23.23
CA ASP A 23 -8.40 10.50 23.60
C ASP A 23 -8.04 11.44 22.42
N GLU A 24 -8.15 10.96 21.18
CA GLU A 24 -7.78 11.74 19.99
C GLU A 24 -8.87 12.74 19.56
N PHE A 25 -10.16 12.39 19.70
CA PHE A 25 -11.27 13.31 19.41
C PHE A 25 -11.59 14.31 20.53
N GLY A 26 -11.27 13.98 21.79
CA GLY A 26 -11.52 14.87 22.94
C GLY A 26 -10.58 16.09 23.02
N LYS A 27 -9.36 15.98 22.46
CA LYS A 27 -8.34 17.05 22.53
C LYS A 27 -8.47 18.12 21.45
N ALA A 28 -9.11 17.83 20.32
CA ALA A 28 -9.18 18.75 19.19
C ALA A 28 -10.19 19.90 19.35
N VAL A 29 -11.06 19.87 20.37
CA VAL A 29 -12.16 20.86 20.53
C VAL A 29 -11.85 21.97 21.56
N SER A 30 -10.73 21.91 22.31
CA SER A 30 -10.50 22.83 23.46
C SER A 30 -9.36 23.84 23.32
N GLN A 31 -8.83 24.12 22.13
CA GLN A 31 -7.89 25.24 21.94
C GLN A 31 -8.30 26.16 20.80
N ALA A 32 -9.34 26.95 21.06
CA ALA A 32 -9.48 28.24 20.42
C ALA A 32 -8.32 29.14 20.88
N PRO A 33 -7.52 29.75 19.99
CA PRO A 33 -6.55 30.76 20.39
C PRO A 33 -7.30 31.97 20.91
N LYS A 34 -7.12 32.28 22.21
CA LYS A 34 -7.55 33.54 22.81
C LYS A 34 -6.74 34.66 22.16
N SER A 35 -7.35 35.35 21.19
CA SER A 35 -6.80 36.56 20.59
C SER A 35 -6.48 37.58 21.70
N SER A 36 -5.20 37.90 21.78
CA SER A 36 -4.65 38.99 22.57
C SER A 36 -5.32 40.30 22.22
N SER A 37 -5.79 41.00 23.24
CA SER A 37 -6.32 42.36 23.15
C SER A 37 -5.25 43.34 22.65
N ASN A 38 -5.38 43.86 21.43
CA ASN A 38 -4.76 45.13 21.07
C ASN A 38 -5.82 46.24 21.17
N ARG A 39 -5.55 47.19 22.06
CA ARG A 39 -6.33 48.41 22.25
C ARG A 39 -6.01 49.40 21.13
N PHE A 40 -7.07 49.83 20.44
CA PHE A 40 -7.41 51.17 19.97
C PHE A 40 -6.41 51.99 19.13
N ASP A 41 -6.78 52.24 17.87
CA ASP A 41 -6.56 53.53 17.21
C ASP A 41 -7.82 53.87 16.35
N PRO A 42 -8.48 55.03 16.54
CA PRO A 42 -9.76 55.32 15.90
C PRO A 42 -9.55 56.10 14.60
N LYS A 43 -9.49 55.41 13.46
CA LYS A 43 -9.61 56.03 12.13
C LYS A 43 -10.52 55.23 11.21
N GLY A 44 -11.76 55.70 11.14
CA GLY A 44 -12.69 55.49 10.02
C GLY A 44 -13.43 54.15 10.02
N PRO A 45 -14.73 54.13 9.72
CA PRO A 45 -15.42 52.89 9.40
C PRO A 45 -14.85 52.38 8.07
N THR A 46 -13.94 51.41 8.13
CA THR A 46 -13.69 50.55 6.97
C THR A 46 -15.01 49.85 6.66
N PRO A 47 -15.58 50.04 5.45
CA PRO A 47 -16.79 49.33 5.10
C PRO A 47 -16.47 47.84 5.18
N VAL A 48 -17.19 47.13 6.06
CA VAL A 48 -17.20 45.67 6.08
C VAL A 48 -17.60 45.25 4.67
N GLY A 49 -16.61 44.84 3.88
CA GLY A 49 -16.83 44.46 2.50
C GLY A 49 -17.86 43.35 2.50
N LEU A 50 -19.00 43.61 1.86
CA LEU A 50 -20.00 42.59 1.58
C LEU A 50 -19.29 41.32 1.05
N PRO A 51 -19.76 40.12 1.42
CA PRO A 51 -19.21 38.87 0.91
C PRO A 51 -18.98 39.00 -0.59
N ARG A 52 -17.74 38.74 -1.05
CA ARG A 52 -17.36 38.84 -2.46
C ARG A 52 -18.48 38.20 -3.29
N ARG A 53 -19.02 38.92 -4.27
CA ARG A 53 -20.07 38.40 -5.16
C ARG A 53 -19.57 37.08 -5.73
N ILE A 54 -20.27 35.99 -5.41
CA ILE A 54 -20.04 34.68 -6.02
C ILE A 54 -20.30 34.88 -7.52
N ALA A 55 -19.28 34.65 -8.36
CA ALA A 55 -19.46 34.68 -9.80
C ALA A 55 -20.56 33.68 -10.18
N GLY A 56 -21.64 34.14 -10.83
CA GLY A 56 -22.82 33.31 -11.14
C GLY A 56 -23.87 33.15 -10.02
N GLY A 57 -23.65 33.73 -8.83
CA GLY A 57 -24.59 33.64 -7.70
C GLY A 57 -24.79 32.22 -7.16
N PHE A 58 -25.92 31.98 -6.48
CA PHE A 58 -26.27 30.66 -5.93
C PHE A 58 -26.42 29.58 -7.01
N LEU A 59 -26.72 29.96 -8.25
CA LEU A 59 -26.86 29.02 -9.37
C LEU A 59 -25.48 28.44 -9.75
N GLY A 60 -24.46 29.31 -9.88
CA GLY A 60 -23.09 28.87 -10.14
C GLY A 60 -22.53 27.99 -9.01
N LEU A 61 -22.84 28.33 -7.74
CA LEU A 61 -22.46 27.49 -6.60
C LEU A 61 -23.10 26.09 -6.66
N ARG A 62 -24.37 25.99 -7.09
CA ARG A 62 -25.04 24.71 -7.26
C ARG A 62 -24.39 23.87 -8.35
N ASP A 63 -24.11 24.49 -9.50
CA ASP A 63 -23.51 23.79 -10.63
C ASP A 63 -22.07 23.32 -10.29
N ASP A 64 -21.27 24.14 -9.58
CA ASP A 64 -19.95 23.77 -9.04
C ASP A 64 -20.03 22.62 -8.03
N LEU A 65 -21.03 22.63 -7.14
CA LEU A 65 -21.27 21.54 -6.17
C LEU A 65 -21.67 20.25 -6.88
N ASP A 66 -22.51 20.33 -7.91
CA ASP A 66 -22.94 19.17 -8.69
C ASP A 66 -21.77 18.56 -9.46
N GLU A 67 -20.90 19.40 -10.05
CA GLU A 67 -19.67 18.97 -10.71
C GLU A 67 -18.71 18.32 -9.72
N SER A 68 -18.42 18.98 -8.59
CA SER A 68 -17.55 18.44 -7.54
C SER A 68 -18.07 17.12 -6.97
N ALA A 69 -19.40 17.00 -6.78
CA ALA A 69 -20.02 15.78 -6.31
C ALA A 69 -19.93 14.64 -7.35
N ARG A 70 -19.95 14.93 -8.65
CA ARG A 70 -19.72 13.92 -9.70
C ARG A 70 -18.26 13.50 -9.72
N GLU A 71 -17.33 14.46 -9.66
CA GLU A 71 -15.91 14.18 -9.63
C GLU A 71 -15.53 13.32 -8.42
N TRP A 72 -16.02 13.68 -7.24
CA TRP A 72 -15.80 12.91 -6.01
C TRP A 72 -16.33 11.48 -6.10
N ARG A 73 -17.54 11.28 -6.65
CA ARG A 73 -18.07 9.92 -6.88
C ARG A 73 -17.22 9.11 -7.86
N ASN A 74 -16.71 9.76 -8.90
CA ASN A 74 -15.85 9.11 -9.89
C ASN A 74 -14.51 8.68 -9.26
N VAL A 75 -13.87 9.56 -8.48
CA VAL A 75 -12.62 9.24 -7.77
C VAL A 75 -12.86 8.15 -6.73
N SER A 76 -13.91 8.25 -5.91
CA SER A 76 -14.26 7.24 -4.92
C SER A 76 -14.46 5.86 -5.56
N ARG A 77 -15.16 5.80 -6.71
CA ARG A 77 -15.34 4.54 -7.46
C ARG A 77 -14.01 4.02 -8.00
N ALA A 78 -13.16 4.89 -8.54
CA ALA A 78 -11.85 4.49 -9.07
C ALA A 78 -10.93 3.93 -7.98
N ILE A 79 -10.92 4.53 -6.78
CA ILE A 79 -10.18 4.02 -5.61
C ILE A 79 -10.70 2.62 -5.24
N ALA A 80 -12.03 2.45 -5.17
CA ALA A 80 -12.65 1.17 -4.85
C ALA A 80 -12.32 0.07 -5.89
N GLN A 81 -12.16 0.45 -7.15
CA GLN A 81 -11.77 -0.48 -8.23
C GLN A 81 -10.29 -0.83 -8.23
N GLN A 82 -9.41 0.08 -7.81
CA GLN A 82 -7.95 -0.14 -7.79
C GLN A 82 -7.49 -0.96 -6.58
N ARG A 83 -8.18 -0.83 -5.44
CA ARG A 83 -7.85 -1.58 -4.22
C ARG A 83 -7.71 -3.10 -4.42
N PRO A 84 -8.67 -3.82 -5.03
CA PRO A 84 -8.53 -5.27 -5.21
C PRO A 84 -7.35 -5.63 -6.12
N LEU A 85 -7.00 -4.80 -7.11
CA LEU A 85 -5.84 -5.06 -7.95
C LEU A 85 -4.54 -5.04 -7.13
N VAL A 86 -4.38 -4.04 -6.26
CA VAL A 86 -3.22 -3.96 -5.36
C VAL A 86 -3.17 -5.18 -4.43
N GLU A 87 -4.29 -5.53 -3.79
CA GLU A 87 -4.37 -6.70 -2.90
C GLU A 87 -4.01 -8.00 -3.62
N THR A 88 -4.46 -8.19 -4.86
CA THR A 88 -4.09 -9.37 -5.66
C THR A 88 -2.59 -9.43 -5.98
N LEU A 89 -1.99 -8.31 -6.38
CA LEU A 89 -0.57 -8.24 -6.70
C LEU A 89 0.31 -8.47 -5.46
N GLU A 90 -0.14 -8.02 -4.27
CA GLU A 90 0.53 -8.29 -3.00
C GLU A 90 0.45 -9.75 -2.58
N ALA A 91 -0.71 -10.39 -2.77
CA ALA A 91 -0.85 -11.83 -2.52
C ALA A 91 0.04 -12.65 -3.47
N GLU A 92 0.06 -12.30 -4.76
CA GLU A 92 0.95 -12.91 -5.76
C GLU A 92 2.42 -12.72 -5.39
N ARG A 93 2.83 -11.53 -4.95
CA ARG A 93 4.19 -11.27 -4.47
C ARG A 93 4.55 -12.22 -3.33
N GLY A 94 3.64 -12.41 -2.37
CA GLY A 94 3.83 -13.33 -1.25
C GLY A 94 4.08 -14.77 -1.74
N ALA A 95 3.24 -15.26 -2.65
CA ALA A 95 3.37 -16.59 -3.23
C ALA A 95 4.67 -16.76 -4.05
N LEU A 96 5.08 -15.73 -4.79
CA LEU A 96 6.32 -15.72 -5.57
C LEU A 96 7.57 -15.71 -4.66
N LEU A 97 7.54 -14.98 -3.54
CA LEU A 97 8.62 -15.01 -2.56
C LEU A 97 8.77 -16.38 -1.89
N GLU A 98 7.65 -17.02 -1.55
CA GLU A 98 7.67 -18.39 -1.02
C GLU A 98 8.23 -19.38 -2.06
N SER A 99 7.80 -19.26 -3.31
CA SER A 99 8.29 -20.09 -4.42
C SER A 99 9.78 -19.87 -4.68
N LEU A 100 10.25 -18.62 -4.58
CA LEU A 100 11.67 -18.27 -4.75
C LEU A 100 12.51 -18.91 -3.65
N ALA A 101 12.05 -18.88 -2.40
CA ALA A 101 12.74 -19.50 -1.28
C ALA A 101 12.90 -21.01 -1.50
N LYS A 102 11.82 -21.71 -1.91
CA LYS A 102 11.86 -23.15 -2.22
C LYS A 102 12.82 -23.47 -3.38
N ALA A 103 12.69 -22.76 -4.51
CA ALA A 103 13.56 -22.97 -5.66
C ALA A 103 15.04 -22.70 -5.35
N ALA A 104 15.33 -21.70 -4.49
CA ALA A 104 16.69 -21.39 -4.06
C ALA A 104 17.28 -22.49 -3.17
N GLU A 105 16.49 -23.06 -2.26
CA GLU A 105 16.91 -24.19 -1.42
C GLU A 105 17.20 -25.44 -2.27
N GLU A 106 16.32 -25.75 -3.23
CA GLU A 106 16.49 -26.87 -4.17
C GLU A 106 17.74 -26.70 -5.04
N ALA A 107 17.93 -25.54 -5.66
CA ALA A 107 19.12 -25.24 -6.47
C ALA A 107 20.43 -25.33 -5.64
N LEU A 108 20.39 -24.90 -4.38
CA LEU A 108 21.54 -25.00 -3.47
C LEU A 108 21.82 -26.45 -3.07
N ALA A 109 20.80 -27.26 -2.83
CA ALA A 109 20.94 -28.68 -2.54
C ALA A 109 21.52 -29.43 -3.76
N ASP A 110 21.03 -29.15 -4.96
CA ASP A 110 21.52 -29.75 -6.20
C ASP A 110 22.96 -29.33 -6.51
N GLY A 111 23.30 -28.05 -6.34
CA GLY A 111 24.66 -27.56 -6.50
C GLY A 111 25.66 -28.24 -5.54
N LYS A 112 25.26 -28.49 -4.28
CA LYS A 112 26.08 -29.26 -3.33
C LYS A 112 26.26 -30.71 -3.77
N ALA A 113 25.18 -31.36 -4.20
CA ALA A 113 25.22 -32.75 -4.65
C ALA A 113 26.09 -32.91 -5.91
N LEU A 114 25.97 -31.99 -6.86
CA LEU A 114 26.79 -31.94 -8.07
C LEU A 114 28.27 -31.73 -7.73
N ALA A 115 28.59 -30.82 -6.82
CA ALA A 115 29.96 -30.58 -6.37
C ALA A 115 30.60 -31.84 -5.75
N LEU A 116 29.84 -32.58 -4.92
CA LEU A 116 30.30 -33.85 -4.34
C LEU A 116 30.56 -34.91 -5.41
N LEU A 117 29.67 -35.00 -6.41
CA LEU A 117 29.78 -35.98 -7.50
C LEU A 117 30.95 -35.66 -8.43
N VAL A 118 31.22 -34.39 -8.70
CA VAL A 118 32.40 -33.93 -9.44
C VAL A 118 33.69 -34.28 -8.72
N GLU A 119 33.79 -34.05 -7.40
CA GLU A 119 34.99 -34.40 -6.62
C GLU A 119 35.18 -35.93 -6.53
N SER A 120 34.10 -36.72 -6.40
CA SER A 120 34.15 -38.19 -6.47
C SER A 120 34.67 -38.68 -7.82
N THR A 121 34.15 -38.11 -8.92
CA THR A 121 34.58 -38.43 -10.30
C THR A 121 36.06 -38.11 -10.51
N LYS A 122 36.52 -36.96 -10.00
CA LYS A 122 37.94 -36.54 -10.04
C LYS A 122 38.86 -37.48 -9.27
N ASN A 123 38.37 -38.12 -8.22
CA ASN A 123 39.09 -39.15 -7.46
C ASN A 123 39.07 -40.53 -8.15
N GLY A 124 38.54 -40.63 -9.37
CA GLY A 124 38.54 -41.85 -10.18
C GLY A 124 37.29 -42.73 -10.00
N ASP A 125 36.31 -42.28 -9.22
CA ASP A 125 35.04 -42.98 -9.05
C ASP A 125 34.02 -42.51 -10.10
N VAL A 126 33.99 -43.21 -11.23
CA VAL A 126 33.08 -42.91 -12.36
C VAL A 126 31.74 -43.64 -12.23
N SER A 127 31.34 -44.04 -11.01
CA SER A 127 30.10 -44.79 -10.79
C SER A 127 28.82 -43.95 -10.92
N GLY A 128 28.93 -42.62 -10.89
CA GLY A 128 27.80 -41.69 -10.96
C GLY A 128 27.49 -41.19 -12.38
N ASN A 129 26.21 -41.05 -12.70
CA ASN A 129 25.77 -40.42 -13.95
C ASN A 129 25.85 -38.89 -13.84
N LEU A 130 27.06 -38.36 -14.04
CA LEU A 130 27.36 -36.93 -13.93
C LEU A 130 26.51 -36.09 -14.90
N ALA A 131 26.23 -36.60 -16.10
CA ALA A 131 25.44 -35.90 -17.12
C ALA A 131 24.00 -35.67 -16.63
N GLU A 132 23.32 -36.72 -16.15
CA GLU A 132 21.97 -36.59 -15.59
C GLU A 132 21.91 -35.60 -14.41
N ARG A 133 22.97 -35.54 -13.59
CA ARG A 133 23.02 -34.60 -12.47
C ARG A 133 23.26 -33.15 -12.91
N PHE A 134 24.00 -32.94 -13.99
CA PHE A 134 24.12 -31.62 -14.61
C PHE A 134 22.79 -31.16 -15.20
N ASP A 135 22.10 -32.03 -15.93
CA ASP A 135 20.80 -31.70 -16.52
C ASP A 135 19.78 -31.33 -15.42
N ALA A 136 19.69 -32.12 -14.35
CA ALA A 136 18.83 -31.79 -13.21
C ALA A 136 19.19 -30.45 -12.54
N SER A 137 20.49 -30.14 -12.40
CA SER A 137 20.92 -28.86 -11.85
C SER A 137 20.63 -27.68 -12.78
N LEU A 138 20.63 -27.89 -14.10
CA LEU A 138 20.24 -26.87 -15.07
C LEU A 138 18.75 -26.59 -14.98
N ASP A 139 17.92 -27.63 -14.88
CA ASP A 139 16.47 -27.50 -14.74
C ASP A 139 16.10 -26.70 -13.48
N THR A 140 16.74 -26.97 -12.34
CA THR A 140 16.46 -26.22 -11.10
C THR A 140 16.94 -24.77 -11.15
N LEU A 141 18.06 -24.49 -11.82
CA LEU A 141 18.51 -23.11 -12.07
C LEU A 141 17.58 -22.36 -13.02
N GLU A 142 17.03 -23.02 -14.05
CA GLU A 142 16.05 -22.42 -14.96
C GLU A 142 14.74 -22.10 -14.23
N GLN A 143 14.27 -22.99 -13.35
CA GLN A 143 13.11 -22.72 -12.48
C GLN A 143 13.36 -21.52 -11.56
N LEU A 144 14.54 -21.45 -10.92
CA LEU A 144 14.92 -20.32 -10.07
C LEU A 144 14.94 -19.00 -10.86
N ALA A 145 15.49 -19.01 -12.08
CA ALA A 145 15.50 -17.86 -12.97
C ALA A 145 14.07 -17.45 -13.40
N GLY A 146 13.21 -18.43 -13.69
CA GLY A 146 11.80 -18.22 -14.03
C GLY A 146 11.02 -17.53 -12.91
N VAL A 147 11.14 -18.05 -11.68
CA VAL A 147 10.48 -17.44 -10.50
C VAL A 147 11.02 -16.04 -10.22
N SER A 148 12.33 -15.84 -10.34
CA SER A 148 12.96 -14.52 -10.16
C SER A 148 12.47 -13.50 -11.20
N SER A 149 12.33 -13.92 -12.47
CA SER A 149 11.78 -13.08 -13.54
C SER A 149 10.32 -12.72 -13.28
N ALA A 150 9.50 -13.69 -12.87
CA ALA A 150 8.10 -13.47 -12.51
C ALA A 150 7.95 -12.50 -11.32
N LEU A 151 8.77 -12.66 -10.28
CA LEU A 151 8.79 -11.74 -9.13
C LEU A 151 9.17 -10.32 -9.55
N THR A 152 10.17 -10.17 -10.42
CA THR A 152 10.56 -8.86 -10.95
C THR A 152 9.41 -8.21 -11.72
N GLY A 153 8.71 -8.96 -12.57
CA GLY A 153 7.53 -8.49 -13.28
C GLY A 153 6.40 -8.05 -12.34
N ASN A 154 6.09 -8.88 -11.34
CA ASN A 154 5.08 -8.56 -10.32
C ASN A 154 5.44 -7.29 -9.54
N LEU A 155 6.70 -7.11 -9.12
CA LEU A 155 7.12 -5.91 -8.39
C LEU A 155 6.97 -4.63 -9.22
N LEU A 156 7.24 -4.68 -10.53
CA LEU A 156 7.02 -3.55 -11.44
C LEU A 156 5.54 -3.21 -11.56
N SER A 157 4.68 -4.22 -11.74
CA SER A 157 3.24 -4.04 -11.79
C SER A 157 2.70 -3.49 -10.46
N LEU A 158 3.13 -4.06 -9.33
CA LEU A 158 2.73 -3.64 -7.99
C LEU A 158 3.09 -2.17 -7.75
N ARG A 159 4.31 -1.75 -8.13
CA ARG A 159 4.73 -0.35 -8.05
C ARG A 159 3.80 0.56 -8.86
N SER A 160 3.55 0.22 -10.13
CA SER A 160 2.68 1.03 -11.00
C SER A 160 1.26 1.14 -10.43
N SER A 161 0.69 0.04 -9.96
CA SER A 161 -0.63 0.01 -9.34
C SER A 161 -0.69 0.84 -8.05
N TRP A 162 0.34 0.78 -7.21
CA TRP A 162 0.45 1.61 -6.01
C TRP A 162 0.55 3.10 -6.36
N GLU A 163 1.35 3.48 -7.35
CA GLU A 163 1.46 4.86 -7.82
C GLU A 163 0.11 5.39 -8.34
N GLN A 164 -0.64 4.57 -9.09
CA GLN A 164 -1.98 4.92 -9.57
C GLN A 164 -2.99 5.06 -8.42
N TYR A 165 -3.01 4.09 -7.50
CA TYR A 165 -3.88 4.10 -6.33
C TYR A 165 -3.62 5.32 -5.45
N PHE A 166 -2.35 5.59 -5.13
CA PHE A 166 -1.94 6.73 -4.32
C PHE A 166 -2.32 8.06 -4.98
N SER A 167 -2.10 8.19 -6.30
CA SER A 167 -2.50 9.39 -7.05
C SER A 167 -4.01 9.65 -6.99
N LEU A 168 -4.82 8.59 -7.03
CA LEU A 168 -6.28 8.72 -6.86
C LEU A 168 -6.68 9.12 -5.44
N VAL A 169 -6.00 8.58 -4.43
CA VAL A 169 -6.23 8.94 -3.02
C VAL A 169 -5.89 10.42 -2.78
N LEU A 170 -4.74 10.89 -3.26
CA LEU A 170 -4.36 12.30 -3.18
C LEU A 170 -5.38 13.20 -3.87
N LYS A 171 -5.80 12.85 -5.09
CA LYS A 171 -6.86 13.58 -5.79
C LYS A 171 -8.17 13.61 -4.99
N GLY A 172 -8.51 12.51 -4.32
CA GLY A 172 -9.66 12.44 -3.43
C GLY A 172 -9.55 13.37 -2.23
N GLN A 173 -8.35 13.48 -1.64
CA GLN A 173 -8.06 14.40 -0.54
C GLN A 173 -8.11 15.86 -0.98
N ASP A 174 -7.52 16.21 -2.12
CA ASP A 174 -7.56 17.57 -2.66
C ASP A 174 -9.01 18.05 -2.90
N LEU A 175 -9.87 17.16 -3.42
CA LEU A 175 -11.29 17.43 -3.60
C LEU A 175 -12.05 17.61 -2.26
N GLN A 176 -11.66 16.89 -1.21
CA GLN A 176 -12.24 17.04 0.13
C GLN A 176 -11.80 18.36 0.79
N GLU A 177 -10.54 18.74 0.62
CA GLU A 177 -9.98 19.97 1.19
C GLU A 177 -10.35 21.23 0.38
N GLY A 178 -10.94 21.05 -0.80
CA GLY A 178 -11.26 22.16 -1.71
C GLY A 178 -10.01 22.82 -2.29
N ARG A 179 -8.85 22.16 -2.23
CA ARG A 179 -7.62 22.61 -2.90
C ARG A 179 -7.76 22.31 -4.38
N ARG A 180 -8.16 23.31 -5.17
CA ARG A 180 -8.06 23.20 -6.63
C ARG A 180 -6.57 23.29 -7.00
N PRO A 181 -6.06 22.44 -7.91
CA PRO A 181 -4.73 22.64 -8.47
C PRO A 181 -4.72 23.97 -9.23
N GLU A 182 -3.81 24.86 -8.87
CA GLU A 182 -3.56 26.14 -9.58
C GLU A 182 -2.98 25.90 -10.98
#